data_AF-A0A067GNM1-F1
#
_entry.id   AF-A0A067GNM1-F1
#
_cell.length_a   1.000
_cell.length_b   1.000
_cell.length_c   1.000
_cell.angle_alpha   90.00
_cell.angle_beta   90.00
_cell.angle_gamma   90.00
#
_symmetry.space_group_name_H-M   'P 1'
#
loop_
_entity.id
_entity.type
_entity.pdbx_description
1 polymer ?
#
loop_
_entity_poly.entity_id
_entity_poly.type
_entity_poly.pdbx_seq_one_letter_code
_entity_poly.pdbx_strand_id
1 'polypeptide(L)'
;MSLGLSWAHVLGDPFSASAFVSMWAQIMAGRVPPKSLHEPEPEPEPEKSETETQTRASESVAGNLYPIKRVDPVGDHWQFPNNCNIKTHTFQFTKKQLDQMASNLRYRGIREAAAVSHFEVISATIWKLLAKASEDSGPGVVTICRYNGQRENETASNDMVLSTAEVDFDVSKSDVWELSTLIADKRKDVDEKVLSESSDFIMYGANLTFVDMEEADVYGLKLQGQKPVDVNYSINGVGEQGVVLVLAGPEEDSGRGRDRGSTVTVVLPENQLEKLMNELNQEWNLA
;
A
#
# COMPACT_ATOMS: atom_id res chain seq x y z
N MET A 1 -3.40 -21.79 -16.52
CA MET A 1 -3.97 -20.56 -17.13
C MET A 1 -3.47 -19.40 -16.29
N SER A 2 -3.02 -18.32 -16.91
CA SER A 2 -2.65 -17.09 -16.23
C SER A 2 -3.52 -15.96 -16.75
N LEU A 3 -3.85 -15.01 -15.87
CA LEU A 3 -4.58 -13.78 -16.21
C LEU A 3 -3.73 -12.61 -15.74
N GLY A 4 -3.44 -11.69 -16.65
CA GLY A 4 -2.75 -10.44 -16.34
C GLY A 4 -3.65 -9.26 -16.65
N LEU A 5 -3.68 -8.27 -15.75
CA LEU A 5 -4.33 -6.99 -15.95
C LEU A 5 -3.31 -5.88 -15.68
N SER A 6 -3.22 -4.93 -16.59
CA SER A 6 -2.57 -3.64 -16.35
C SER A 6 -3.64 -2.58 -16.13
N TRP A 7 -3.48 -1.80 -15.06
CA TRP A 7 -4.49 -0.84 -14.62
C TRP A 7 -3.82 0.51 -14.35
N ALA A 8 -4.43 1.59 -14.86
CA ALA A 8 -3.95 2.94 -14.60
C ALA A 8 -4.68 3.50 -13.37
N HIS A 9 -3.93 4.04 -12.40
CA HIS A 9 -4.49 4.53 -11.13
C HIS A 9 -5.49 5.69 -11.30
N VAL A 10 -5.40 6.42 -12.43
CA VAL A 10 -6.40 7.44 -12.81
C VAL A 10 -7.80 6.86 -13.05
N LEU A 11 -7.92 5.56 -13.36
CA LEU A 11 -9.19 4.88 -13.57
C LEU A 11 -9.79 4.33 -12.26
N GLY A 12 -9.03 4.34 -11.18
CA GLY A 12 -9.43 3.79 -9.89
C GLY A 12 -8.29 3.04 -9.20
N ASP A 13 -8.51 2.68 -7.95
CA ASP A 13 -7.49 2.06 -7.12
C ASP A 13 -7.34 0.55 -7.44
N PRO A 14 -6.32 -0.13 -6.88
CA PRO A 14 -6.15 -1.58 -7.02
C PRO A 14 -7.36 -2.42 -6.57
N PHE A 15 -8.19 -1.94 -5.63
CA PHE A 15 -9.42 -2.63 -5.23
C PHE A 15 -10.49 -2.51 -6.33
N SER A 16 -10.57 -1.36 -7.03
CA SER A 16 -11.44 -1.15 -8.20
C SER A 16 -11.02 -2.06 -9.35
N ALA A 17 -9.71 -2.19 -9.60
CA ALA A 17 -9.18 -3.14 -10.58
C ALA A 17 -9.56 -4.60 -10.25
N SER A 18 -9.46 -4.98 -8.97
CA SER A 18 -9.81 -6.33 -8.48
C SER A 18 -11.30 -6.63 -8.65
N ALA A 19 -12.15 -5.66 -8.31
CA ALA A 19 -13.59 -5.73 -8.48
C ALA A 19 -13.97 -5.85 -9.96
N PHE A 20 -13.31 -5.06 -10.83
CA PHE A 20 -13.49 -5.12 -12.28
C PHE A 20 -13.21 -6.52 -12.84
N VAL A 21 -12.05 -7.12 -12.52
CA VAL A 21 -11.70 -8.47 -13.00
C VAL A 21 -12.67 -9.53 -12.47
N SER A 22 -13.09 -9.39 -11.22
CA SER A 22 -14.08 -10.28 -10.61
C SER A 22 -15.42 -10.20 -11.31
N MET A 23 -15.90 -8.99 -11.63
CA MET A 23 -17.12 -8.76 -12.39
C MET A 23 -17.01 -9.35 -13.81
N TRP A 24 -15.89 -9.09 -14.49
CA TRP A 24 -15.62 -9.65 -15.81
C TRP A 24 -15.70 -11.19 -15.79
N ALA A 25 -15.09 -11.84 -14.81
CA ALA A 25 -15.14 -13.31 -14.69
C ALA A 25 -16.56 -13.83 -14.43
N GLN A 26 -17.37 -13.11 -13.65
CA GLN A 26 -18.78 -13.47 -13.43
C GLN A 26 -19.59 -13.38 -14.72
N ILE A 27 -19.41 -12.32 -15.51
CA ILE A 27 -20.07 -12.14 -16.82
C ILE A 27 -19.67 -13.26 -17.78
N MET A 28 -18.37 -13.59 -17.84
CA MET A 28 -17.86 -14.69 -18.68
C MET A 28 -18.40 -16.06 -18.25
N ALA A 29 -18.80 -16.21 -16.98
CA ALA A 29 -19.48 -17.40 -16.47
C ALA A 29 -21.00 -17.40 -16.72
N GLY A 30 -21.52 -16.43 -17.49
CA GLY A 30 -22.94 -16.31 -17.82
C GLY A 30 -23.80 -15.72 -16.70
N ARG A 31 -23.19 -15.11 -15.67
CA ARG A 31 -23.93 -14.39 -14.63
C ARG A 31 -24.28 -13.00 -15.14
N VAL A 32 -25.48 -12.53 -14.77
CA VAL A 32 -25.90 -11.16 -15.03
C VAL A 32 -25.21 -10.26 -14.00
N PRO A 33 -24.59 -9.13 -14.41
CA PRO A 33 -24.10 -8.14 -13.47
C PRO A 33 -25.21 -7.71 -12.47
N PRO A 34 -24.86 -7.38 -11.23
CA PRO A 34 -25.77 -6.57 -10.41
C PRO A 34 -26.14 -5.28 -11.17
N LYS A 35 -27.32 -4.75 -10.87
CA LYS A 35 -28.07 -3.79 -11.70
C LYS A 35 -27.23 -2.62 -12.20
N SER A 36 -27.49 -2.26 -13.47
CA SER A 36 -27.01 -1.12 -14.28
C SER A 36 -25.98 -0.19 -13.61
N LEU A 37 -24.84 -0.02 -14.29
CA LEU A 37 -23.97 1.16 -14.21
C LEU A 37 -24.83 2.38 -13.89
N HIS A 38 -24.80 2.84 -12.63
CA HIS A 38 -25.46 4.07 -12.27
C HIS A 38 -24.82 5.14 -13.15
N GLU A 39 -25.61 5.90 -13.92
CA GLU A 39 -25.08 7.15 -14.46
C GLU A 39 -24.53 7.92 -13.26
N PRO A 40 -23.27 8.36 -13.30
CA PRO A 40 -22.73 9.17 -12.22
C PRO A 40 -23.72 10.32 -11.99
N GLU A 41 -24.25 10.41 -10.77
CA GLU A 41 -25.03 11.59 -10.43
C GLU A 41 -24.14 12.81 -10.70
N PRO A 42 -24.67 13.87 -11.33
CA PRO A 42 -23.88 15.07 -11.55
C PRO A 42 -23.32 15.51 -10.20
N GLU A 43 -22.00 15.62 -10.12
CA GLU A 43 -21.35 16.16 -8.93
C GLU A 43 -22.04 17.47 -8.56
N PRO A 44 -22.40 17.70 -7.28
CA PRO A 44 -22.84 19.03 -6.88
C PRO A 44 -21.72 20.00 -7.27
N GLU A 45 -22.07 21.03 -8.04
CA GLU A 45 -21.12 22.05 -8.47
C GLU A 45 -20.28 22.47 -7.25
N PRO A 46 -18.93 22.56 -7.37
CA PRO A 46 -18.13 23.05 -6.27
C PRO A 46 -18.67 24.41 -5.90
N GLU A 47 -19.19 24.55 -4.68
CA GLU A 47 -19.57 25.85 -4.15
C GLU A 47 -18.37 26.76 -4.34
N LYS A 48 -18.52 27.75 -5.23
CA LYS A 48 -17.56 28.84 -5.39
C LYS A 48 -17.54 29.60 -4.06
N SER A 49 -16.74 29.14 -3.12
CA SER A 49 -16.32 29.97 -2.01
C SER A 49 -15.33 30.96 -2.59
N GLU A 50 -15.86 32.11 -2.99
CA GLU A 50 -15.08 33.30 -3.28
C GLU A 50 -14.31 33.68 -2.02
N THR A 51 -13.12 33.14 -1.88
CA THR A 51 -12.07 33.78 -1.09
C THR A 51 -10.75 33.48 -1.78
N GLU A 52 -10.52 34.21 -2.88
CA GLU A 52 -9.20 34.45 -3.42
C GLU A 52 -8.35 35.12 -2.33
N THR A 53 -7.78 34.31 -1.46
CA THR A 53 -6.59 34.70 -0.71
C THR A 53 -5.46 33.90 -1.32
N GLN A 54 -4.82 34.51 -2.32
CA GLN A 54 -3.52 34.07 -2.84
C GLN A 54 -2.53 34.05 -1.69
N THR A 55 -2.54 32.97 -0.93
CA THR A 55 -1.45 32.67 -0.01
C THR A 55 -0.43 32.01 -0.90
N ARG A 56 0.45 32.83 -1.46
CA ARG A 56 1.72 32.42 -2.03
C ARG A 56 2.42 31.61 -0.95
N ALA A 57 2.22 30.30 -0.96
CA ALA A 57 2.92 29.40 -0.08
C ALA A 57 4.40 29.60 -0.38
N SER A 58 5.08 30.19 0.59
CA SER A 58 6.48 30.50 0.57
C SER A 58 7.24 29.23 0.21
N GLU A 59 7.88 29.24 -0.96
CA GLU A 59 9.02 28.37 -1.26
C GLU A 59 10.14 28.75 -0.28
N SER A 60 10.06 28.25 0.95
CA SER A 60 11.17 28.23 1.92
C SER A 60 10.74 27.51 3.20
N VAL A 61 11.34 26.35 3.43
CA VAL A 61 11.56 25.74 4.75
C VAL A 61 10.30 25.22 5.49
N ALA A 62 9.38 24.59 4.78
CA ALA A 62 8.49 23.57 5.37
C ALA A 62 8.84 22.22 4.70
N GLY A 63 9.76 21.48 5.31
CA GLY A 63 10.36 20.29 4.72
C GLY A 63 9.36 19.16 4.47
N ASN A 64 9.43 18.57 3.27
CA ASN A 64 9.39 17.13 2.94
C ASN A 64 8.41 16.15 3.63
N LEU A 65 7.42 16.58 4.41
CA LEU A 65 6.53 15.69 5.18
C LEU A 65 5.25 15.29 4.44
N TYR A 66 5.13 15.59 3.15
CA TYR A 66 3.97 15.21 2.34
C TYR A 66 4.12 13.77 1.83
N PRO A 67 3.04 12.97 1.77
CA PRO A 67 3.07 11.59 1.25
C PRO A 67 3.27 11.53 -0.27
N ILE A 68 3.29 12.68 -0.92
CA ILE A 68 3.43 12.87 -2.36
C ILE A 68 4.62 13.79 -2.62
N LYS A 69 5.30 13.53 -3.74
CA LYS A 69 6.45 14.33 -4.20
C LYS A 69 6.13 14.91 -5.56
N ARG A 70 6.15 16.24 -5.67
CA ARG A 70 6.02 16.93 -6.97
C ARG A 70 7.23 16.61 -7.84
N VAL A 71 6.98 16.39 -9.13
CA VAL A 71 8.02 16.16 -10.13
C VAL A 71 7.86 17.09 -11.32
N ASP A 72 8.90 17.18 -12.14
CA ASP A 72 8.82 17.85 -13.43
C ASP A 72 7.81 17.15 -14.32
N PRO A 73 7.15 17.89 -15.24
CA PRO A 73 6.14 17.31 -16.12
C PRO A 73 6.65 16.07 -16.86
N VAL A 74 5.98 14.93 -16.66
CA VAL A 74 6.34 13.63 -17.29
C VAL A 74 5.73 13.46 -18.68
N GLY A 75 4.83 14.37 -19.06
CA GLY A 75 4.12 14.34 -20.35
C GLY A 75 3.32 13.05 -20.53
N ASP A 76 3.16 12.61 -21.77
CA ASP A 76 2.33 11.44 -22.11
C ASP A 76 2.98 10.08 -21.78
N HIS A 77 4.17 10.09 -21.17
CA HIS A 77 4.93 8.87 -20.95
C HIS A 77 4.57 8.15 -19.65
N TRP A 78 3.84 8.80 -18.73
CA TRP A 78 3.42 8.24 -17.42
C TRP A 78 4.55 7.54 -16.65
N GLN A 79 5.79 7.92 -16.95
CA GLN A 79 7.01 7.35 -16.41
C GLN A 79 7.91 8.52 -16.04
N PHE A 80 8.20 8.61 -14.75
CA PHE A 80 9.19 9.57 -14.26
C PHE A 80 10.59 8.97 -14.42
N PRO A 81 11.58 9.73 -14.94
CA PRO A 81 12.96 9.28 -15.03
C PRO A 81 13.53 9.07 -13.62
N ASN A 82 13.73 7.81 -13.25
CA ASN A 82 14.35 7.46 -11.98
C ASN A 82 15.87 7.28 -12.16
N ASN A 83 16.67 7.87 -11.26
CA ASN A 83 18.12 7.78 -11.30
C ASN A 83 18.66 6.49 -10.65
N CYS A 84 17.79 5.70 -9.98
CA CYS A 84 18.18 4.44 -9.36
C CYS A 84 17.56 3.23 -10.05
N ASN A 85 18.29 2.11 -10.06
CA ASN A 85 17.77 0.84 -10.54
C ASN A 85 16.81 0.27 -9.48
N ILE A 86 15.51 0.31 -9.76
CA ILE A 86 14.48 -0.24 -8.90
C ILE A 86 14.19 -1.69 -9.30
N LYS A 87 14.12 -2.57 -8.32
CA LYS A 87 13.75 -3.98 -8.49
C LYS A 87 12.54 -4.35 -7.65
N THR A 88 11.83 -5.36 -8.13
CA THR A 88 10.69 -5.97 -7.44
C THR A 88 11.07 -7.35 -6.92
N HIS A 89 10.66 -7.68 -5.70
CA HIS A 89 10.72 -9.03 -5.17
C HIS A 89 9.44 -9.35 -4.41
N THR A 90 8.98 -10.59 -4.51
CA THR A 90 7.76 -11.06 -3.85
C THR A 90 8.09 -12.30 -3.02
N PHE A 91 7.64 -12.30 -1.77
CA PHE A 91 7.82 -13.41 -0.83
C PHE A 91 6.57 -13.56 0.05
N GLN A 92 6.47 -14.67 0.77
CA GLN A 92 5.28 -14.98 1.56
C GLN A 92 5.66 -15.24 3.02
N PHE A 93 4.95 -14.58 3.94
CA PHE A 93 4.93 -14.97 5.34
C PHE A 93 3.88 -16.05 5.55
N THR A 94 4.29 -17.18 6.10
CA THR A 94 3.35 -18.19 6.60
C THR A 94 2.60 -17.65 7.82
N LYS A 95 1.39 -18.15 8.06
CA LYS A 95 0.64 -17.81 9.28
C LYS A 95 1.48 -18.04 10.55
N LYS A 96 2.22 -19.15 10.60
CA LYS A 96 3.05 -19.49 11.75
C LYS A 96 4.11 -18.41 12.02
N GLN A 97 4.73 -17.86 10.98
CA GLN A 97 5.69 -16.75 11.14
C GLN A 97 4.98 -15.50 11.66
N LEU A 98 3.80 -15.17 11.13
CA LEU A 98 3.01 -14.02 11.58
C LEU A 98 2.54 -14.16 13.04
N ASP A 99 2.05 -15.35 13.42
CA ASP A 99 1.65 -15.68 14.79
C ASP A 99 2.85 -15.57 15.75
N GLN A 100 4.04 -16.00 15.32
CA GLN A 100 5.27 -15.85 16.10
C GLN A 100 5.66 -14.39 16.28
N MET A 101 5.60 -13.59 15.21
CA MET A 101 5.82 -12.15 15.28
C MET A 101 4.84 -11.49 16.27
N ALA A 102 3.54 -11.75 16.13
CA ALA A 102 2.51 -11.19 17.00
C ALA A 102 2.65 -11.66 18.46
N SER A 103 3.04 -12.91 18.70
CA SER A 103 3.23 -13.45 20.05
C SER A 103 4.40 -12.81 20.79
N ASN A 104 5.50 -12.52 20.09
CA ASN A 104 6.66 -11.81 20.66
C ASN A 104 6.27 -10.41 21.17
N LEU A 105 5.33 -9.75 20.51
CA LEU A 105 4.79 -8.46 20.92
C LEU A 105 3.94 -8.58 22.20
N ARG A 106 3.07 -9.60 22.29
CA ARG A 106 2.19 -9.83 23.45
C ARG A 106 2.94 -10.21 24.73
N TYR A 107 4.07 -10.92 24.62
CA TYR A 107 4.87 -11.34 25.78
C TYR A 107 5.48 -10.15 26.56
N ARG A 108 5.61 -8.97 25.94
CA ARG A 108 6.08 -7.74 26.58
C ARG A 108 5.04 -7.02 27.46
N GLY A 109 3.93 -7.68 27.80
CA GLY A 109 3.04 -7.25 28.90
C GLY A 109 1.91 -6.29 28.51
N ILE A 110 1.67 -6.09 27.22
CA ILE A 110 0.66 -5.13 26.74
C ILE A 110 -0.64 -5.90 26.48
N ARG A 111 -1.44 -6.05 27.54
CA ARG A 111 -2.68 -6.86 27.53
C ARG A 111 -3.90 -6.18 26.88
N GLU A 112 -3.82 -4.89 26.55
CA GLU A 112 -5.01 -4.07 26.22
C GLU A 112 -4.93 -3.30 24.90
N ALA A 113 -3.85 -3.38 24.14
CA ALA A 113 -3.78 -2.69 22.86
C ALA A 113 -4.57 -3.47 21.80
N ALA A 114 -5.31 -2.71 20.98
CA ALA A 114 -6.06 -3.22 19.83
C ALA A 114 -5.20 -4.25 19.06
N ALA A 115 -5.81 -5.36 18.63
CA ALA A 115 -5.10 -6.39 17.90
C ALA A 115 -4.49 -5.76 16.63
N VAL A 116 -3.17 -5.58 16.64
CA VAL A 116 -2.38 -5.11 15.50
C VAL A 116 -2.52 -6.14 14.37
N SER A 117 -2.82 -5.68 13.16
CA SER A 117 -2.99 -6.49 11.95
C SER A 117 -1.66 -7.06 11.45
N HIS A 118 -1.71 -8.01 10.53
CA HIS A 118 -0.50 -8.50 9.86
C HIS A 118 0.17 -7.38 9.07
N PHE A 119 -0.61 -6.53 8.38
CA PHE A 119 -0.09 -5.36 7.67
C PHE A 119 0.80 -4.49 8.57
N GLU A 120 0.34 -4.13 9.77
CA GLU A 120 1.14 -3.28 10.66
C GLU A 120 2.42 -3.96 11.14
N VAL A 121 2.34 -5.24 11.53
CA VAL A 121 3.51 -6.00 12.00
C VAL A 121 4.55 -6.18 10.88
N ILE A 122 4.11 -6.54 9.68
CA ILE A 122 4.97 -6.70 8.51
C ILE A 122 5.61 -5.36 8.16
N SER A 123 4.81 -4.29 8.08
CA SER A 123 5.29 -2.95 7.73
C SER A 123 6.31 -2.43 8.73
N ALA A 124 6.02 -2.56 10.04
CA ALA A 124 6.94 -2.18 11.10
C ALA A 124 8.26 -2.97 11.06
N THR A 125 8.18 -4.28 10.79
CA THR A 125 9.35 -5.15 10.66
C THR A 125 10.21 -4.71 9.48
N ILE A 126 9.63 -4.54 8.29
CA ILE A 126 10.37 -4.12 7.10
C ILE A 126 10.95 -2.71 7.26
N TRP A 127 10.20 -1.78 7.85
CA TRP A 127 10.69 -0.44 8.15
C TRP A 127 11.94 -0.48 9.03
N LYS A 128 11.90 -1.27 10.11
CA LYS A 128 13.03 -1.48 11.00
C LYS A 128 14.24 -2.11 10.31
N LEU A 129 14.02 -3.15 9.51
CA LEU A 129 15.10 -3.83 8.80
C LEU A 129 15.77 -2.93 7.76
N LEU A 130 14.98 -2.14 7.03
CA LEU A 130 15.51 -1.15 6.09
C LEU A 130 16.30 -0.06 6.82
N ALA A 131 15.83 0.40 7.98
CA ALA A 131 16.55 1.36 8.79
C ALA A 131 17.89 0.81 9.31
N LYS A 132 17.92 -0.45 9.75
CA LYS A 132 19.13 -1.16 10.19
C LYS A 132 20.12 -1.38 9.05
N ALA A 133 19.63 -1.62 7.84
CA ALA A 133 20.43 -1.82 6.63
C ALA A 133 20.96 -0.50 6.00
N SER A 134 20.38 0.64 6.41
CA SER A 134 20.77 1.96 5.94
C SER A 134 22.02 2.47 6.69
N GLU A 135 22.83 3.26 6.01
CA GLU A 135 23.98 3.94 6.62
C GLU A 135 23.52 5.16 7.46
N ASP A 136 22.36 5.74 7.13
CA ASP A 136 21.83 6.98 7.72
C ASP A 136 20.53 6.77 8.51
N SER A 137 20.50 5.81 9.44
CA SER A 137 19.35 5.49 10.34
C SER A 137 17.99 5.16 9.67
N GLY A 138 17.92 5.17 8.33
CA GLY A 138 16.72 4.86 7.55
C GLY A 138 15.72 6.02 7.41
N PRO A 139 14.58 5.79 6.73
CA PRO A 139 13.55 6.81 6.59
C PRO A 139 12.87 7.05 7.96
N GLY A 140 12.95 8.29 8.47
CA GLY A 140 12.23 8.70 9.70
C GLY A 140 10.73 8.95 9.49
N VAL A 141 10.29 8.98 8.23
CA VAL A 141 8.91 9.22 7.81
C VAL A 141 8.53 8.17 6.77
N VAL A 142 7.35 7.59 6.92
CA VAL A 142 6.77 6.61 6.00
C VAL A 142 5.36 7.00 5.64
N THR A 143 4.95 6.64 4.43
CA THR A 143 3.58 6.83 3.94
C THR A 143 2.81 5.53 4.09
N ILE A 144 1.57 5.61 4.55
CA ILE A 144 0.68 4.49 4.71
C ILE A 144 -0.52 4.71 3.81
N CYS A 145 -0.85 3.70 3.03
CA CYS A 145 -1.90 3.75 2.02
C CYS A 145 -2.89 2.63 2.30
N ARG A 146 -4.12 2.99 2.70
CA ARG A 146 -5.15 2.04 3.11
C ARG A 146 -6.48 2.33 2.45
N TYR A 147 -7.27 1.29 2.27
CA TYR A 147 -8.65 1.43 1.84
C TYR A 147 -9.55 1.93 2.97
N ASN A 148 -10.40 2.91 2.70
CA ASN A 148 -11.27 3.54 3.71
C ASN A 148 -12.60 2.80 3.96
N GLY A 149 -12.84 1.65 3.32
CA GLY A 149 -14.03 0.82 3.59
C GLY A 149 -15.36 1.36 3.04
N GLN A 150 -15.44 2.63 2.61
CA GLN A 150 -16.66 3.28 2.15
C GLN A 150 -16.79 3.24 0.61
N ARG A 151 -17.26 2.11 0.07
CA ARG A 151 -17.80 2.09 -1.29
C ARG A 151 -19.31 2.16 -1.25
N GLU A 152 -19.84 3.35 -1.47
CA GLU A 152 -21.28 3.55 -1.64
C GLU A 152 -21.74 3.14 -3.05
N ASN A 153 -20.84 3.16 -4.04
CA ASN A 153 -21.17 2.97 -5.46
C ASN A 153 -20.37 1.84 -6.13
N GLU A 154 -20.93 1.24 -7.19
CA GLU A 154 -20.27 0.23 -8.04
C GLU A 154 -19.27 0.84 -9.05
N THR A 155 -19.16 2.17 -9.09
CA THR A 155 -18.26 2.90 -9.99
C THR A 155 -16.81 2.79 -9.51
N ALA A 156 -15.87 2.58 -10.43
CA ALA A 156 -14.46 2.60 -10.10
C ALA A 156 -14.05 4.00 -9.61
N SER A 157 -13.58 4.07 -8.37
CA SER A 157 -13.05 5.27 -7.73
C SER A 157 -11.70 4.97 -7.07
N ASN A 158 -11.06 6.03 -6.59
CA ASN A 158 -9.88 5.98 -5.75
C ASN A 158 -10.31 6.23 -4.30
N ASP A 159 -10.46 5.16 -3.51
CA ASP A 159 -10.89 5.26 -2.11
C ASP A 159 -9.75 4.93 -1.13
N MET A 160 -8.52 4.92 -1.65
CA MET A 160 -7.32 4.72 -0.86
C MET A 160 -6.88 6.02 -0.22
N VAL A 161 -6.82 6.03 1.10
CA VAL A 161 -6.41 7.17 1.91
C VAL A 161 -4.92 7.09 2.16
N LEU A 162 -4.25 8.23 2.00
CA LEU A 162 -2.84 8.43 2.33
C LEU A 162 -2.71 9.07 3.71
N SER A 163 -1.91 8.44 4.56
CA SER A 163 -1.47 9.03 5.83
C SER A 163 0.05 8.89 5.98
N THR A 164 0.62 9.60 6.96
CA THR A 164 2.06 9.59 7.23
C THR A 164 2.35 9.20 8.68
N ALA A 165 3.27 8.27 8.89
CA ALA A 165 3.87 8.00 10.19
C ALA A 165 5.29 8.58 10.26
N GLU A 166 5.58 9.29 11.34
CA GLU A 166 6.84 9.98 11.58
C GLU A 166 7.33 9.67 12.98
N VAL A 167 8.64 9.44 13.09
CA VAL A 167 9.37 9.22 14.33
C VAL A 167 10.46 10.26 14.55
N ASP A 168 10.72 10.57 15.81
CA ASP A 168 11.81 11.41 16.28
C ASP A 168 12.96 10.59 16.92
N PHE A 169 12.89 9.27 16.79
CA PHE A 169 13.83 8.30 17.35
C PHE A 169 14.45 7.40 16.27
N ASP A 170 15.50 6.66 16.65
CA ASP A 170 16.22 5.75 15.76
C ASP A 170 15.41 4.47 15.48
N VAL A 171 14.78 4.41 14.30
CA VAL A 171 13.96 3.29 13.82
C VAL A 171 14.69 1.94 13.91
N SER A 172 16.01 1.91 13.65
CA SER A 172 16.79 0.67 13.64
C SER A 172 16.86 0.00 15.01
N LYS A 173 16.72 0.78 16.09
CA LYS A 173 16.78 0.34 17.49
C LYS A 173 15.40 0.21 18.14
N SER A 174 14.35 0.69 17.49
CA SER A 174 12.98 0.70 18.02
C SER A 174 12.38 -0.69 18.17
N ASP A 175 11.38 -0.82 19.03
CA ASP A 175 10.58 -2.03 19.13
C ASP A 175 9.58 -2.11 17.96
N VAL A 176 9.40 -3.31 17.39
CA VAL A 176 8.43 -3.53 16.31
C VAL A 176 7.01 -3.20 16.78
N TRP A 177 6.73 -3.37 18.07
CA TRP A 177 5.46 -2.97 18.69
C TRP A 177 5.19 -1.47 18.58
N GLU A 178 6.18 -0.66 18.94
CA GLU A 178 6.07 0.80 18.92
C GLU A 178 5.82 1.31 17.50
N LEU A 179 6.58 0.77 16.55
CA LEU A 179 6.41 1.07 15.12
C LEU A 179 5.05 0.59 14.59
N SER A 180 4.58 -0.59 14.98
CA SER A 180 3.29 -1.12 14.53
C SER A 180 2.12 -0.28 15.06
N THR A 181 2.19 0.13 16.32
CA THR A 181 1.18 1.00 16.93
C THR A 181 1.18 2.37 16.25
N LEU A 182 2.35 2.90 15.91
CA LEU A 182 2.49 4.15 15.16
C LEU A 182 1.81 4.05 13.78
N ILE A 183 2.04 2.95 13.06
CA ILE A 183 1.43 2.70 11.75
C ILE A 183 -0.10 2.53 11.85
N ALA A 184 -0.60 1.99 12.97
CA ALA A 184 -2.05 1.89 13.22
C ALA A 184 -2.68 3.25 13.59
N ASP A 185 -1.98 4.09 14.34
CA ASP A 185 -2.54 5.31 14.97
C ASP A 185 -2.45 6.57 14.09
N LYS A 186 -1.53 6.62 13.12
CA LYS A 186 -1.26 7.87 12.38
C LYS A 186 -2.36 8.18 11.34
N ARG A 187 -3.29 9.04 11.76
CA ARG A 187 -4.39 9.67 11.00
C ARG A 187 -4.12 11.15 10.67
N LYS A 188 -2.93 11.48 10.18
CA LYS A 188 -2.78 12.77 9.48
C LYS A 188 -3.21 12.54 8.05
N ASP A 189 -4.52 12.59 7.85
CA ASP A 189 -5.10 12.53 6.52
C ASP A 189 -4.58 13.73 5.73
N VAL A 190 -4.19 13.45 4.50
CA VAL A 190 -3.65 14.48 3.63
C VAL A 190 -4.81 15.13 2.90
N ASP A 191 -4.93 16.44 3.06
CA ASP A 191 -5.93 17.22 2.34
C ASP A 191 -5.56 17.26 0.85
N GLU A 192 -6.33 16.55 0.04
CA GLU A 192 -6.14 16.46 -1.42
C GLU A 192 -6.24 17.84 -2.11
N LYS A 193 -6.83 18.84 -1.44
CA LYS A 193 -6.96 20.22 -1.92
C LYS A 193 -5.62 20.96 -2.08
N VAL A 194 -4.51 20.35 -1.70
CA VAL A 194 -3.15 20.89 -1.88
C VAL A 194 -2.58 20.62 -3.28
N LEU A 195 -3.23 19.79 -4.08
CA LEU A 195 -2.79 19.46 -5.45
C LEU A 195 -3.16 20.57 -6.44
N SER A 196 -2.16 21.25 -7.00
CA SER A 196 -2.38 22.15 -8.14
C SER A 196 -2.74 21.33 -9.38
N GLU A 197 -3.77 21.74 -10.13
CA GLU A 197 -4.28 21.06 -11.32
C GLU A 197 -3.24 20.85 -12.45
N SER A 198 -2.08 21.52 -12.41
CA SER A 198 -1.08 21.51 -13.49
C SER A 198 0.26 20.84 -13.14
N SER A 199 0.33 20.06 -12.04
CA SER A 199 1.59 19.45 -11.59
C SER A 199 1.53 17.94 -11.60
N ASP A 200 2.65 17.31 -11.91
CA ASP A 200 2.81 15.87 -11.82
C ASP A 200 3.39 15.48 -10.46
N PHE A 201 2.95 14.32 -9.95
CA PHE A 201 3.28 13.85 -8.61
C PHE A 201 3.66 12.38 -8.62
N ILE A 202 4.60 12.02 -7.76
CA ILE A 202 4.86 10.65 -7.34
C ILE A 202 4.12 10.43 -6.02
N MET A 203 3.32 9.37 -5.96
CA MET A 203 2.67 8.91 -4.75
C MET A 203 3.46 7.77 -4.11
N TYR A 204 3.55 6.63 -4.79
CA TYR A 204 4.32 5.48 -4.31
C TYR A 204 5.83 5.75 -4.38
N GLY A 205 6.51 5.68 -3.25
CA GLY A 205 7.96 5.93 -3.19
C GLY A 205 8.36 7.40 -3.14
N ALA A 206 7.43 8.32 -2.88
CA ALA A 206 7.75 9.67 -2.44
C ALA A 206 8.43 9.65 -1.07
N ASN A 207 7.82 8.93 -0.13
CA ASN A 207 8.45 8.33 1.05
C ASN A 207 8.39 6.81 0.91
N LEU A 208 9.08 6.07 1.78
CA LEU A 208 8.88 4.62 1.86
C LEU A 208 7.40 4.38 2.14
N THR A 209 6.72 3.72 1.21
CA THR A 209 5.26 3.62 1.22
C THR A 209 4.81 2.20 1.57
N PHE A 210 3.93 2.04 2.53
CA PHE A 210 3.29 0.77 2.88
C PHE A 210 1.84 0.77 2.39
N VAL A 211 1.50 -0.20 1.53
CA VAL A 211 0.17 -0.32 0.93
C VAL A 211 -0.54 -1.54 1.51
N ASP A 212 -1.65 -1.29 2.19
CA ASP A 212 -2.50 -2.31 2.77
C ASP A 212 -3.51 -2.79 1.73
N MET A 213 -3.35 -4.05 1.33
CA MET A 213 -4.24 -4.74 0.41
C MET A 213 -4.81 -6.01 1.05
N GLU A 214 -4.78 -6.14 2.39
CA GLU A 214 -5.24 -7.35 3.08
C GLU A 214 -6.75 -7.60 2.89
N GLU A 215 -7.53 -6.54 2.72
CA GLU A 215 -8.97 -6.61 2.47
C GLU A 215 -9.35 -6.88 1.01
N ALA A 216 -8.37 -6.89 0.08
CA ALA A 216 -8.66 -7.14 -1.32
C ALA A 216 -9.03 -8.62 -1.55
N ASP A 217 -10.26 -8.90 -2.01
CA ASP A 217 -10.74 -10.26 -2.27
C ASP A 217 -10.23 -10.85 -3.59
N VAL A 218 -8.90 -10.89 -3.74
CA VAL A 218 -8.23 -11.33 -4.97
C VAL A 218 -8.37 -12.83 -5.23
N TYR A 219 -8.43 -13.64 -4.15
CA TYR A 219 -8.66 -15.08 -4.22
C TYR A 219 -10.16 -15.45 -4.29
N GLY A 220 -11.06 -14.47 -4.19
CA GLY A 220 -12.50 -14.62 -4.44
C GLY A 220 -12.84 -14.76 -5.93
N LEU A 221 -11.94 -14.33 -6.81
CA LEU A 221 -12.06 -14.49 -8.27
C LEU A 221 -12.35 -15.95 -8.63
N LYS A 222 -13.36 -16.17 -9.47
CA LYS A 222 -13.71 -17.50 -10.00
C LYS A 222 -13.81 -17.47 -11.51
N LEU A 223 -12.73 -17.86 -12.18
CA LEU A 223 -12.73 -18.01 -13.63
C LEU A 223 -13.09 -19.45 -13.99
N GLN A 224 -14.22 -19.64 -14.66
CA GLN A 224 -14.76 -20.97 -14.97
C GLN A 224 -14.92 -21.87 -13.72
N GLY A 225 -15.22 -21.26 -12.57
CA GLY A 225 -15.35 -21.96 -11.28
C GLY A 225 -14.03 -22.26 -10.55
N GLN A 226 -12.88 -21.91 -11.12
CA GLN A 226 -11.56 -22.09 -10.51
C GLN A 226 -11.08 -20.81 -9.83
N LYS A 227 -10.50 -20.95 -8.64
CA LYS A 227 -9.84 -19.86 -7.90
C LYS A 227 -8.38 -19.69 -8.35
N PRO A 228 -7.78 -18.50 -8.21
CA PRO A 228 -6.34 -18.33 -8.33
C PRO A 228 -5.58 -19.22 -7.35
N VAL A 229 -4.49 -19.83 -7.80
CA VAL A 229 -3.54 -20.56 -6.95
C VAL A 229 -2.47 -19.62 -6.39
N ASP A 230 -2.21 -18.52 -7.09
CA ASP A 230 -1.22 -17.50 -6.75
C ASP A 230 -1.70 -16.16 -7.33
N VAL A 231 -1.42 -15.06 -6.62
CA VAL A 231 -1.76 -13.70 -7.02
C VAL A 231 -0.58 -12.79 -6.73
N ASN A 232 -0.22 -11.96 -7.70
CA ASN A 232 0.82 -10.95 -7.56
C ASN A 232 0.33 -9.59 -8.05
N TYR A 233 0.66 -8.54 -7.30
CA TYR A 233 0.46 -7.14 -7.69
C TYR A 233 1.83 -6.50 -7.89
N SER A 234 1.99 -5.80 -9.01
CA SER A 234 3.18 -5.01 -9.29
C SER A 234 2.77 -3.56 -9.55
N ILE A 235 3.53 -2.63 -8.97
CA ILE A 235 3.32 -1.19 -9.11
C ILE A 235 4.48 -0.64 -9.95
N ASN A 236 4.16 0.01 -11.05
CA ASN A 236 5.12 0.75 -11.87
C ASN A 236 5.17 2.22 -11.44
N GLY A 237 6.23 2.93 -11.86
CA GLY A 237 6.38 4.36 -11.55
C GLY A 237 6.70 4.66 -10.09
N VAL A 238 7.26 3.68 -9.37
CA VAL A 238 7.66 3.83 -7.96
C VAL A 238 8.87 4.77 -7.85
N GLY A 239 8.79 5.71 -6.91
CA GLY A 239 9.88 6.62 -6.57
C GLY A 239 11.03 5.96 -5.82
N GLU A 240 12.10 6.73 -5.62
CA GLU A 240 13.38 6.25 -5.06
C GLU A 240 13.28 5.66 -3.64
N GLN A 241 12.28 6.05 -2.85
CA GLN A 241 12.09 5.53 -1.50
C GLN A 241 11.38 4.16 -1.45
N GLY A 242 10.80 3.75 -2.58
CA GLY A 242 10.17 2.44 -2.74
C GLY A 242 8.80 2.25 -2.10
N VAL A 243 8.24 1.07 -2.35
CA VAL A 243 6.92 0.67 -1.86
C VAL A 243 6.93 -0.79 -1.39
N VAL A 244 6.15 -1.07 -0.35
CA VAL A 244 5.89 -2.39 0.20
C VAL A 244 4.39 -2.61 0.17
N LEU A 245 3.95 -3.64 -0.53
CA LEU A 245 2.54 -3.98 -0.68
C LEU A 245 2.28 -5.32 0.03
N VAL A 246 1.25 -5.35 0.88
CA VAL A 246 0.89 -6.53 1.68
C VAL A 246 -0.50 -7.01 1.26
N LEU A 247 -0.57 -8.23 0.76
CA LEU A 247 -1.79 -8.92 0.36
C LEU A 247 -2.07 -10.08 1.31
N ALA A 248 -3.35 -10.40 1.49
CA ALA A 248 -3.72 -11.68 2.09
C ALA A 248 -3.21 -12.84 1.21
N GLY A 249 -2.61 -13.84 1.84
CA GLY A 249 -2.16 -15.06 1.16
C GLY A 249 -3.32 -15.96 0.73
N PRO A 250 -3.01 -17.01 -0.05
CA PRO A 250 -4.00 -18.02 -0.42
C PRO A 250 -4.57 -18.72 0.84
N GLU A 251 -5.81 -19.21 0.76
CA GLU A 251 -6.36 -20.07 1.80
C GLU A 251 -5.59 -21.39 1.83
N GLU A 252 -5.19 -21.85 3.01
CA GLU A 252 -4.81 -23.25 3.15
C GLU A 252 -6.04 -24.15 3.03
N ASP A 253 -5.91 -25.28 2.31
CA ASP A 253 -6.97 -26.28 2.07
C ASP A 253 -7.52 -26.95 3.35
N SER A 254 -7.09 -26.54 4.55
CA SER A 254 -7.37 -27.20 5.82
C SER A 254 -8.81 -27.04 6.34
N GLY A 255 -9.70 -26.40 5.59
CA GLY A 255 -11.14 -26.34 5.87
C GLY A 255 -11.53 -25.59 7.16
N ARG A 256 -10.56 -25.03 7.88
CA ARG A 256 -10.76 -24.12 9.00
C ARG A 256 -10.50 -22.71 8.49
N GLY A 257 -11.55 -21.89 8.43
CA GLY A 257 -11.49 -20.54 7.90
C GLY A 257 -10.40 -19.66 8.56
N ARG A 258 -9.87 -18.71 7.78
CA ARG A 258 -8.91 -17.66 8.14
C ARG A 258 -7.48 -18.10 8.52
N ASP A 259 -7.04 -19.30 8.17
CA ASP A 259 -5.58 -19.60 8.14
C ASP A 259 -4.96 -19.08 6.84
N ARG A 260 -4.60 -17.79 6.82
CA ARG A 260 -3.92 -17.17 5.69
C ARG A 260 -2.60 -16.56 6.14
N GLY A 261 -1.54 -16.85 5.40
CA GLY A 261 -0.32 -16.07 5.42
C GLY A 261 -0.52 -14.70 4.76
N SER A 262 0.56 -13.97 4.53
CA SER A 262 0.54 -12.71 3.77
C SER A 262 1.57 -12.77 2.64
N THR A 263 1.17 -12.33 1.45
CA THR A 263 2.08 -12.13 0.31
C THR A 263 2.58 -10.70 0.33
N VAL A 264 3.89 -10.52 0.31
CA VAL A 264 4.53 -9.22 0.37
C VAL A 264 5.29 -8.97 -0.92
N THR A 265 4.96 -7.90 -1.61
CA THR A 265 5.72 -7.41 -2.77
C THR A 265 6.45 -6.15 -2.39
N VAL A 266 7.77 -6.16 -2.55
CA VAL A 266 8.65 -5.03 -2.24
C VAL A 266 9.25 -4.51 -3.54
N VAL A 267 9.18 -3.20 -3.74
CA VAL A 267 9.76 -2.49 -4.87
C VAL A 267 10.70 -1.41 -4.33
N LEU A 268 12.01 -1.64 -4.45
CA LEU A 268 13.04 -0.81 -3.83
C LEU A 268 14.24 -0.63 -4.76
N PRO A 269 15.12 0.36 -4.50
CA PRO A 269 16.45 0.38 -5.08
C PRO A 269 17.18 -0.95 -4.86
N GLU A 270 17.83 -1.47 -5.90
CA GLU A 270 18.46 -2.79 -5.93
C GLU A 270 19.37 -3.05 -4.71
N ASN A 271 20.21 -2.08 -4.35
CA ASN A 271 21.11 -2.19 -3.21
C ASN A 271 20.38 -2.29 -1.85
N GLN A 272 19.26 -1.59 -1.68
CA GLN A 272 18.45 -1.68 -0.46
C GLN A 272 17.68 -3.00 -0.41
N LEU A 273 17.16 -3.44 -1.57
CA LEU A 273 16.44 -4.70 -1.69
C LEU A 273 17.32 -5.89 -1.31
N GLU A 274 18.55 -5.95 -1.82
CA GLU A 274 19.50 -7.02 -1.47
C GLU A 274 19.79 -7.08 0.03
N LYS A 275 20.00 -5.92 0.67
CA LYS A 275 20.23 -5.85 2.12
C LYS A 275 18.99 -6.30 2.90
N LEU A 276 17.80 -5.86 2.50
CA LEU A 276 16.55 -6.27 3.12
C LEU A 276 16.35 -7.78 3.04
N MET A 277 16.59 -8.39 1.87
CA MET A 277 16.45 -9.83 1.69
C MET A 277 17.43 -10.61 2.55
N ASN A 278 18.66 -10.14 2.70
CA ASN A 278 19.64 -10.76 3.60
C ASN A 278 19.19 -10.74 5.06
N GLU A 279 18.66 -9.61 5.55
CA GLU A 279 18.15 -9.49 6.93
C GLU A 279 16.90 -10.36 7.15
N LEU A 280 15.95 -10.35 6.20
CA LEU A 280 14.76 -11.21 6.25
C LEU A 280 15.13 -12.69 6.27
N ASN A 281 16.18 -13.08 5.53
CA ASN A 281 16.66 -14.46 5.54
C ASN A 281 17.24 -14.88 6.88
N GLN A 282 18.03 -14.00 7.51
CA GLN A 282 18.64 -14.29 8.80
C GLN A 282 17.60 -14.41 9.93
N GLU A 283 16.56 -13.57 9.91
CA GLU A 283 15.55 -13.57 10.98
C GLU A 283 14.43 -14.59 10.75
N TRP A 284 14.01 -14.80 9.49
CA TRP A 284 12.75 -15.49 9.20
C TRP A 284 12.86 -16.58 8.11
N ASN A 285 14.01 -16.73 7.46
CA ASN A 285 14.25 -17.71 6.39
C ASN A 285 13.26 -17.56 5.21
N LEU A 286 13.19 -16.35 4.65
CA LEU A 286 12.17 -15.90 3.68
C LEU A 286 12.68 -15.57 2.27
N ALA A 287 13.97 -15.70 2.01
CA ALA A 287 14.61 -15.35 0.73
C ALA A 287 15.42 -16.50 0.11
#